data_AF-A0A919VIE5-F1
#
_entry.id   AF-A0A919VIE5-F1
#
_cell.length_a   1.000
_cell.length_b   1.000
_cell.length_c   1.000
_cell.angle_alpha   90.00
_cell.angle_beta   90.00
_cell.angle_gamma   90.00
#
_symmetry.space_group_name_H-M   'P 1'
#
loop_
_entity.id
_entity.type
_entity.pdbx_description
1 polymer ?
#
loop_
_entity_poly.entity_id
_entity_poly.type
_entity_poly.pdbx_seq_one_letter_code
_entity_poly.pdbx_strand_id
1 'polypeptide(L)'
;MRRYAEPVVVADDLTLLHGRTAGVVTLPRHLDWSGAADYDLDSPGRIVDLYRTVLLEATKPDDLHAVLDRALLTRRRPSLWFPPAER
;
A
#
# COMPACT_ATOMS: atom_id res chain seq x y z
N MET A 1 16.62 -3.44 15.89
CA MET A 1 16.72 -2.44 14.81
C MET A 1 15.56 -1.46 14.99
N ARG A 2 15.86 -0.17 15.11
CA ARG A 2 14.89 0.89 15.46
C ARG A 2 13.75 0.92 14.42
N ARG A 3 12.53 0.59 14.84
CA ARG A 3 11.33 1.07 14.16
C ARG A 3 11.18 2.54 14.54
N TYR A 4 11.78 3.42 13.75
CA TYR A 4 11.23 4.76 13.68
C TYR A 4 9.81 4.56 13.17
N ALA A 5 8.82 5.03 13.93
CA ALA A 5 7.50 5.26 13.37
C ALA A 5 7.71 6.34 12.31
N GLU A 6 8.02 5.93 11.08
CA GLU A 6 7.96 6.83 9.95
C GLU A 6 6.54 7.39 9.88
N PRO A 7 6.39 8.67 9.52
CA PRO A 7 5.08 9.28 9.41
C PRO A 7 4.26 8.42 8.46
N VAL A 8 3.21 7.78 8.99
CA VAL A 8 2.25 7.05 8.18
C VAL A 8 1.66 8.08 7.23
N VAL A 9 2.07 8.00 5.97
CA VAL A 9 1.50 8.85 4.94
C VAL A 9 0.07 8.39 4.76
N VAL A 10 -0.87 9.31 4.95
CA VAL A 10 -2.29 9.07 4.73
C VAL A 10 -2.64 9.72 3.40
N ALA A 11 -3.32 8.99 2.52
CA ALA A 11 -3.91 9.60 1.33
C ALA A 11 -4.97 10.61 1.80
N ASP A 12 -4.80 11.88 1.40
CA ASP A 12 -5.67 12.99 1.79
C ASP A 12 -7.13 12.72 1.39
N ASP A 13 -7.31 12.06 0.24
CA ASP A 13 -8.60 11.64 -0.26
C ASP A 13 -8.55 10.24 -0.89
N LEU A 14 -9.47 9.37 -0.48
CA LEU A 14 -9.60 8.01 -1.01
C LEU A 14 -10.03 7.98 -2.49
N THR A 15 -10.57 9.07 -3.04
CA THR A 15 -10.97 9.18 -4.45
C THR A 15 -9.79 9.33 -5.40
N LEU A 16 -8.61 9.72 -4.90
CA LEU A 16 -7.36 9.82 -5.66
C LEU A 16 -6.67 8.46 -5.86
N LEU A 17 -7.20 7.41 -5.23
CA LEU A 17 -6.68 6.05 -5.28
C LEU A 17 -7.13 5.35 -6.57
N HIS A 18 -6.28 5.42 -7.59
CA HIS A 18 -6.52 4.85 -8.93
C HIS A 18 -5.57 3.68 -9.24
N GLY A 19 -5.04 3.01 -8.20
CA GLY A 19 -4.16 1.87 -8.35
C GLY A 19 -4.77 0.76 -9.21
N ARG A 20 -3.91 -0.09 -9.78
CA ARG A 20 -4.37 -1.26 -10.54
C ARG A 20 -5.15 -2.20 -9.63
N THR A 21 -6.18 -2.83 -10.19
CA THR A 21 -7.02 -3.80 -9.47
C THR A 21 -6.80 -5.25 -9.90
N ALA A 22 -6.00 -5.48 -10.95
CA ALA A 22 -5.70 -6.81 -11.50
C ALA A 22 -4.32 -6.87 -12.18
N GLY A 23 -3.77 -8.09 -12.31
CA GLY A 23 -2.45 -8.37 -12.86
C GLY A 23 -1.30 -8.00 -11.93
N VAL A 24 -0.08 -7.94 -12.46
CA VAL A 24 1.13 -7.70 -11.66
C VAL A 24 1.42 -6.20 -11.52
N VAL A 25 1.69 -5.77 -10.29
CA VAL A 25 2.21 -4.45 -9.93
C VAL A 25 3.66 -4.60 -9.49
N THR A 26 4.57 -3.90 -10.17
CA THR A 26 5.98 -3.83 -9.77
C THR A 26 6.20 -2.57 -8.96
N LEU A 27 6.64 -2.70 -7.71
CA LEU A 27 6.97 -1.52 -6.91
C LEU A 27 8.34 -0.93 -7.32
N PRO A 28 8.47 0.40 -7.30
CA PRO A 28 9.75 1.06 -7.41
C PRO A 28 10.67 0.73 -6.23
N ARG A 29 11.98 0.78 -6.47
CA ARG A 29 13.02 0.36 -5.51
C ARG A 29 12.97 1.06 -4.15
N HIS A 30 12.43 2.28 -4.09
CA HIS A 30 12.30 3.00 -2.81
C HIS A 30 11.18 2.45 -1.93
N LEU A 31 10.19 1.77 -2.50
CA LEU A 31 9.12 1.08 -1.75
C LEU A 31 9.49 -0.37 -1.44
N ASP A 32 10.29 -1.01 -2.31
CA ASP A 32 10.81 -2.35 -2.06
C ASP A 32 12.25 -2.46 -2.57
N TRP A 33 13.20 -2.41 -1.63
CA TRP A 33 14.63 -2.52 -1.91
C TRP A 33 15.08 -3.96 -2.22
N SER A 34 14.22 -4.97 -2.07
CA SER A 34 14.58 -6.38 -2.28
C SER A 34 14.86 -6.72 -3.75
N GLY A 35 14.35 -5.90 -4.68
CA GLY A 35 14.51 -6.10 -6.12
C GLY A 35 13.62 -7.20 -6.72
N ALA A 36 12.78 -7.86 -5.92
CA ALA A 36 11.76 -8.82 -6.35
C ALA A 36 10.36 -8.30 -6.03
N ALA A 37 10.09 -7.06 -6.44
CA ALA A 37 8.95 -6.27 -6.00
C ALA A 37 7.70 -6.46 -6.88
N ASP A 38 7.51 -7.65 -7.43
CA ASP A 38 6.37 -8.00 -8.28
C ASP A 38 5.24 -8.60 -7.45
N TYR A 39 4.12 -7.89 -7.40
CA TYR A 39 2.94 -8.27 -6.63
C TYR A 39 1.79 -8.60 -7.57
N ASP A 40 1.39 -9.86 -7.56
CA ASP A 40 0.23 -10.35 -8.30
C ASP A 40 -1.07 -9.95 -7.59
N LEU A 41 -1.88 -9.10 -8.23
CA LEU A 41 -3.17 -8.65 -7.70
C LEU A 41 -4.28 -9.70 -7.86
N ASP A 42 -4.06 -10.78 -8.61
CA ASP A 42 -4.98 -11.91 -8.68
C ASP A 42 -4.82 -12.83 -7.45
N SER A 43 -3.72 -12.68 -6.71
CA SER A 43 -3.40 -13.42 -5.50
C SER A 43 -3.80 -12.65 -4.23
N PRO A 44 -4.83 -13.07 -3.47
CA PRO A 44 -5.35 -12.30 -2.33
C PRO A 44 -4.33 -12.03 -1.21
N GLY A 45 -3.38 -12.94 -0.97
CA GLY A 45 -2.30 -12.73 -0.01
C GLY A 45 -1.29 -11.69 -0.48
N ARG A 46 -0.94 -11.72 -1.78
CA ARG A 46 0.00 -10.77 -2.39
C ARG A 46 -0.54 -9.35 -2.41
N ILE A 47 -1.85 -9.16 -2.59
CA ILE A 47 -2.48 -7.84 -2.45
C ILE A 47 -2.27 -7.27 -1.03
N VAL A 48 -2.42 -8.11 0.00
CA VAL A 48 -2.24 -7.67 1.39
C VAL A 48 -0.78 -7.32 1.65
N ASP A 49 0.16 -8.13 1.18
CA ASP A 49 1.59 -7.83 1.29
C ASP A 49 1.97 -6.54 0.56
N LEU A 50 1.47 -6.35 -0.67
CA LEU A 50 1.65 -5.12 -1.45
C LEU A 50 1.19 -3.89 -0.67
N TYR A 51 -0.06 -3.92 -0.20
CA TYR A 51 -0.66 -2.79 0.50
C TYR A 51 0.08 -2.52 1.80
N ARG A 52 0.53 -3.56 2.50
CA ARG A 52 1.32 -3.41 3.73
C ARG A 52 2.68 -2.79 3.45
N THR A 53 3.40 -3.27 2.44
CA THR A 53 4.69 -2.70 2.03
C THR A 53 4.51 -1.23 1.67
N VAL A 54 3.55 -0.89 0.81
CA VAL A 54 3.30 0.51 0.45
C VAL A 54 2.90 1.37 1.65
N LEU A 55 2.05 0.88 2.55
CA LEU A 55 1.66 1.66 3.74
C LEU A 55 2.82 1.87 4.73
N LEU A 56 3.80 0.97 4.76
CA LEU A 56 4.95 1.05 5.67
C LEU A 56 6.12 1.84 5.07
N GLU A 57 6.36 1.71 3.77
CA GLU A 57 7.55 2.23 3.09
C GLU A 57 7.25 3.49 2.24
N ALA A 58 5.97 3.83 1.99
CA ALA A 58 5.64 5.04 1.26
C ALA A 58 5.98 6.29 2.06
N THR A 59 6.78 7.16 1.44
CA THR A 59 7.17 8.45 2.01
C THR A 59 6.38 9.61 1.39
N LYS A 60 5.58 9.36 0.35
CA LYS A 60 4.77 10.36 -0.36
C LYS A 60 3.37 9.84 -0.64
N PRO A 61 2.34 10.72 -0.62
CA PRO A 61 0.97 10.32 -0.92
C PRO A 61 0.79 9.88 -2.38
N ASP A 62 1.64 10.35 -3.29
CA ASP A 62 1.63 9.95 -4.70
C ASP A 62 1.89 8.44 -4.88
N ASP A 63 2.80 7.86 -4.07
CA ASP A 63 3.07 6.41 -4.06
C ASP A 63 1.81 5.62 -3.64
N LEU A 64 1.02 6.17 -2.72
CA LEU A 64 -0.26 5.60 -2.32
C LEU A 64 -1.28 5.67 -3.45
N HIS A 65 -1.38 6.80 -4.14
CA HIS A 65 -2.33 7.01 -5.23
C HIS A 65 -2.05 6.09 -6.43
N ALA A 66 -0.78 5.82 -6.70
CA ALA A 66 -0.35 4.97 -7.82
C ALA A 66 -0.60 3.47 -7.58
N VAL A 67 -0.57 3.02 -6.32
CA VAL A 67 -0.64 1.59 -5.99
C VAL A 67 -1.98 1.18 -5.35
N LEU A 68 -2.54 2.01 -4.48
CA LEU A 68 -3.79 1.69 -3.80
C LEU A 68 -4.97 2.04 -4.69
N ASP A 69 -5.94 1.12 -4.72
CA ASP A 69 -7.27 1.36 -5.30
C ASP A 69 -8.31 1.47 -4.18
N ARG A 70 -9.21 2.46 -4.31
CA ARG A 70 -10.28 2.71 -3.35
C ARG A 70 -11.19 1.50 -3.13
N ALA A 71 -11.62 0.84 -4.20
CA ALA A 71 -12.58 -0.25 -4.12
C ALA A 71 -11.97 -1.50 -3.47
N LEU A 72 -10.72 -1.83 -3.81
CA LEU A 72 -9.96 -2.90 -3.17
C LEU A 72 -9.67 -2.60 -1.71
N LEU A 73 -9.26 -1.37 -1.39
CA LEU A 73 -8.98 -0.95 -0.01
C LEU A 73 -10.23 -1.01 0.86
N THR A 74 -11.37 -0.54 0.34
CA THR A 74 -12.67 -0.61 1.04
C THR A 74 -13.10 -2.06 1.27
N ARG A 75 -12.92 -2.94 0.27
CA ARG A 75 -13.30 -4.35 0.35
C ARG A 75 -12.41 -5.15 1.31
N ARG A 76 -11.11 -4.85 1.37
CA ARG A 76 -10.12 -5.60 2.16
C ARG A 76 -9.70 -4.95 3.47
N ARG A 77 -10.28 -3.79 3.79
CA ARG A 77 -10.10 -3.09 5.07
C ARG A 77 -10.16 -4.00 6.31
N PRO A 78 -11.10 -4.97 6.44
CA PRO A 78 -11.12 -5.83 7.63
C PRO A 78 -9.92 -6.78 7.75
N SER A 79 -9.22 -7.06 6.64
CA SER A 79 -8.00 -7.90 6.62
C SER A 79 -6.71 -7.08 6.78
N LEU A 80 -6.77 -5.78 6.50
CA LEU A 80 -5.68 -4.83 6.69
C LEU A 80 -5.84 -4.19 8.07
N TRP A 81 -5.03 -4.60 9.03
CA TRP A 81 -5.01 -3.93 10.33
C TRP A 81 -4.47 -2.51 10.15
N PHE A 82 -5.34 -1.52 10.35
CA PHE A 82 -4.92 -0.13 10.51
C PHE A 82 -4.72 0.13 12.00
N PRO A 83 -3.56 0.67 12.43
CA PRO A 83 -3.49 1.26 13.76
C PRO A 83 -4.53 2.39 13.85
N PRO A 84 -5.18 2.58 15.02
CA PRO A 84 -6.08 3.71 15.20
C PRO A 84 -5.32 5.00 14.87
N ALA A 85 -5.88 5.82 13.98
CA ALA A 85 -5.36 7.16 13.75
C ALA A 85 -5.61 7.95 15.04
N GLU A 86 -4.54 8.22 15.78
CA GLU A 86 -4.58 9.09 16.95
C GLU A 86 -5.05 10.47 16.47
N ARG A 87 -6.11 10.96 17.11
CA ARG A 87 -6.94 12.09 16.68
C ARG A 87 -6.36 13.43 17.09
#